data_AF-A0A7K2MTY3-F1
#
_entry.id   AF-A0A7K2MTY3-F1
#
_cell.length_a   1.000
_cell.length_b   1.000
_cell.length_c   1.000
_cell.angle_alpha   90.00
_cell.angle_beta   90.00
_cell.angle_gamma   90.00
#
_symmetry.space_group_name_H-M   'P 1'
#
loop_
_entity.id
_entity.type
_entity.pdbx_description
1 polymer ?
#
loop_
_entity_poly.entity_id
_entity_poly.type
_entity_poly.pdbx_seq_one_letter_code
_entity_poly.pdbx_strand_id
1 'polypeptide(L)' 'LRPADVYRQLAERGVDAPAGSFYALEASRRLGLGDEGAVRVGLAPYTSADDVDRLLTALAGLDR' A
#
# COMPACT_ATOMS: atom_id res chain seq x y z
N LEU A 1 -4.51 11.22 1.65
CA LEU A 1 -3.09 10.90 1.86
C LEU A 1 -2.43 10.61 0.52
N ARG A 2 -1.20 11.08 0.29
CA ARG A 2 -0.44 10.66 -0.88
C ARG A 2 0.03 9.21 -0.68
N PRO A 3 0.25 8.42 -1.75
CA PRO A 3 0.69 7.03 -1.62
C PRO A 3 1.91 6.84 -0.70
N ALA A 4 2.91 7.73 -0.78
CA ALA A 4 4.10 7.69 0.06
C ALA A 4 3.80 7.88 1.57
N ASP A 5 2.80 8.70 1.91
CA ASP A 5 2.40 8.92 3.30
C ASP A 5 1.69 7.68 3.88
N VAL A 6 0.87 7.01 3.07
CA VAL A 6 0.24 5.74 3.45
C VAL A 6 1.29 4.65 3.65
N TYR A 7 2.24 4.50 2.72
CA TYR A 7 3.33 3.53 2.86
C TYR A 7 4.12 3.73 4.16
N ARG A 8 4.50 4.98 4.48
CA ARG A 8 5.21 5.30 5.72
C ARG A 8 4.41 4.90 6.97
N GLN A 9 3.13 5.25 7.03
CA GLN A 9 2.28 4.88 8.16
C GLN A 9 2.08 3.36 8.29
N LEU A 10 1.95 2.63 7.18
CA LEU A 10 1.87 1.17 7.19
C LEU A 10 3.20 0.54 7.66
N ALA A 11 4.34 1.07 7.22
CA ALA A 11 5.66 0.57 7.61
C ALA A 11 5.90 0.74 9.13
N GLU A 12 5.49 1.86 9.73
CA GLU A 12 5.52 2.08 11.19
C GLU A 12 4.73 1.03 11.98
N ARG A 13 3.75 0.39 11.34
CA ARG A 13 2.87 -0.64 11.92
C ARG A 13 3.29 -2.06 11.48
N GLY A 14 4.48 -2.20 10.88
CA GLY A 14 5.05 -3.49 10.48
C GLY A 14 4.40 -4.09 9.22
N VAL A 15 3.85 -3.25 8.33
CA VAL A 15 3.26 -3.67 7.06
C VAL A 15 4.08 -3.09 5.90
N ASP A 16 4.78 -3.96 5.16
CA ASP A 16 5.50 -3.57 3.95
C ASP A 16 4.56 -3.51 2.74
N ALA A 17 4.18 -2.30 2.35
CA ALA A 17 3.26 -2.04 1.25
C ALA A 17 3.79 -0.87 0.39
N PRO A 18 4.73 -1.12 -0.53
CA PRO A 18 5.40 -0.08 -1.28
C PRO A 18 4.44 0.82 -2.07
N ALA A 19 4.77 2.11 -2.12
CA ALA A 19 4.07 3.10 -2.94
C ALA A 19 4.78 3.33 -4.28
N GLY A 20 4.01 3.44 -5.37
CA GLY A 20 4.53 3.84 -6.67
C GLY A 20 3.66 3.40 -7.84
N SER A 21 4.19 3.54 -9.05
CA SER A 21 3.58 3.04 -10.29
C SER A 21 3.95 1.60 -10.64
N PHE A 22 4.88 0.98 -9.89
CA PHE A 22 5.33 -0.41 -10.07
C PHE A 22 5.86 -0.72 -11.48
N TYR A 23 6.62 0.22 -12.05
CA TYR A 23 7.09 0.16 -13.44
C TYR A 23 5.94 0.11 -14.48
N ALA A 24 4.72 0.49 -14.08
CA ALA A 24 3.52 0.50 -14.90
C ALA A 24 2.90 1.91 -15.00
N LEU A 25 3.72 2.90 -15.36
CA LEU A 25 3.35 4.33 -15.38
C LEU A 25 2.11 4.61 -16.24
N GLU A 26 2.04 4.03 -17.44
CA GLU A 26 0.90 4.27 -18.34
C GLU A 26 -0.41 3.67 -17.82
N ALA A 27 -0.35 2.50 -17.17
CA ALA A 27 -1.52 1.90 -16.52
C ALA A 27 -1.99 2.76 -15.33
N SER A 28 -1.03 3.23 -14.51
CA SER A 28 -1.30 4.14 -13.40
C SER A 28 -2.03 5.41 -13.86
N ARG A 29 -1.54 6.06 -14.92
CA ARG A 29 -2.18 7.23 -15.54
C ARG A 29 -3.56 6.89 -16.08
N ARG A 30 -3.70 5.77 -16.79
CA ARG A 30 -4.99 5.36 -17.39
C ARG A 30 -6.08 5.10 -16.33
N LEU A 31 -5.68 4.63 -15.15
CA LEU A 31 -6.55 4.40 -14.00
C LEU A 31 -6.80 5.66 -13.15
N GLY A 32 -6.19 6.80 -13.49
CA GLY A 32 -6.35 8.05 -12.73
C GLY A 32 -5.51 8.13 -11.45
N LEU A 33 -4.54 7.24 -11.27
CA LEU A 33 -3.63 7.22 -10.10
C LEU A 33 -2.42 8.17 -10.26
N GLY A 34 -2.22 8.71 -11.48
CA GLY A 34 -1.14 9.65 -11.79
C GLY A 34 0.25 9.02 -11.73
N ASP A 35 1.27 9.88 -11.65
CA ASP A 35 2.68 9.47 -11.68
C ASP A 35 3.16 8.92 -10.33
N GLU A 36 2.51 9.33 -9.23
CA GLU A 36 2.76 8.80 -7.88
C GLU A 36 2.21 7.38 -7.70
N GLY A 37 1.18 7.00 -8.45
CA GLY A 37 0.57 5.67 -8.43
C GLY A 37 -0.22 5.38 -7.15
N ALA A 38 0.01 4.22 -6.56
CA ALA A 38 -0.76 3.74 -5.41
C ALA A 38 0.12 2.97 -4.42
N VAL A 39 -0.46 2.61 -3.28
CA VAL A 39 0.08 1.56 -2.40
C VAL A 39 -0.38 0.21 -2.92
N ARG A 40 0.53 -0.78 -2.93
CA ARG A 40 0.20 -2.16 -3.32
C ARG A 40 0.61 -3.14 -2.24
N VAL A 41 -0.33 -4.00 -1.87
CA VAL A 41 -0.10 -5.14 -0.99
C VAL A 41 -0.12 -6.42 -1.81
N GLY A 42 0.93 -7.23 -1.69
CA GLY A 42 1.01 -8.55 -2.30
C GLY A 42 0.92 -9.64 -1.23
N LEU A 43 0.34 -10.78 -1.57
CA LEU A 43 0.32 -11.97 -0.73
C LEU A 43 1.31 -13.00 -1.28
N ALA A 44 1.87 -13.81 -0.38
CA ALA A 44 2.75 -14.92 -0.70
C ALA A 44 2.25 -16.20 -0.01
N PRO A 45 2.77 -17.40 -0.36
CA PRO A 45 2.33 -18.66 0.27
C PRO A 45 2.51 -18.72 1.79
N TYR A 46 3.36 -17.86 2.35
CA TYR A 46 3.62 -17.73 3.78
C TYR A 46 2.86 -16.57 4.43
N THR A 47 2.00 -15.86 3.69
CA THR A 47 1.09 -14.87 4.29
C THR A 47 0.00 -15.58 5.07
N SER A 48 -0.21 -15.15 6.31
CA SER A 48 -1.19 -15.70 7.24
C SER A 48 -2.43 -14.79 7.38
N ALA A 49 -3.47 -15.30 8.05
CA ALA A 49 -4.63 -14.48 8.42
C ALA A 49 -4.22 -13.32 9.35
N ASP A 50 -3.31 -13.56 10.29
CA ASP A 50 -2.79 -12.54 11.22
C ASP A 50 -2.10 -11.38 10.47
N ASP A 51 -1.40 -11.67 9.36
CA ASP A 51 -0.81 -10.62 8.52
C ASP A 51 -1.88 -9.73 7.86
N VAL A 52 -3.00 -10.34 7.44
CA VAL A 52 -4.14 -9.63 6.85
C VAL A 52 -4.86 -8.81 7.92
N ASP A 53 -5.05 -9.35 9.12
CA ASP A 53 -5.66 -8.62 10.23
C ASP A 53 -4.81 -7.42 10.67
N ARG A 54 -3.47 -7.58 10.69
CA ARG A 54 -2.54 -6.48 10.92
C ARG A 54 -2.66 -5.39 9.85
N LEU A 55 -2.76 -5.77 8.57
CA LEU A 55 -2.99 -4.83 7.47
C LEU A 55 -4.30 -4.05 7.66
N LEU A 56 -5.40 -4.75 7.91
CA LEU A 56 -6.72 -4.12 8.05
C LEU A 56 -6.77 -3.17 9.26
N THR A 57 -6.18 -3.59 10.38
CA THR A 57 -6.05 -2.75 11.58
C THR A 57 -5.22 -1.51 11.29
N ALA A 58 -4.09 -1.65 10.58
CA ALA A 58 -3.24 -0.52 10.22
C ALA A 58 -3.95 0.46 9.26
N LEU A 59 -4.71 -0.05 8.28
CA LEU A 59 -5.49 0.78 7.35
C LEU A 59 -6.61 1.57 8.05
N ALA A 60 -7.26 0.98 9.05
CA ALA A 60 -8.30 1.65 9.84
C ALA A 60 -7.73 2.78 10.72
N GLY A 61 -6.46 2.68 11.11
CA GLY A 61 -5.75 3.64 11.95
C GLY A 61 -4.85 4.61 11.20
N LEU A 62 -5.13 4.89 9.91
CA LEU A 62 -4.39 5.90 9.15
C LEU A 62 -4.80 7.31 9.57
N ASP A 63 -3.80 8.15 9.86
CA ASP A 63 -3.99 9.56 10.17
C ASP A 63 -4.14 10.35 8.87
N ARG A 64 -5.25 11.12 8.75
CA ARG A 64 -5.70 11.77 7.51
C ARG A 64 -4.95 13.04 7.14
#